data_AF-A0A1T5I9F8-F1
#
_entry.id   AF-A0A1T5I9F8-F1
#
_cell.length_a   1.000
_cell.length_b   1.000
_cell.length_c   1.000
_cell.angle_alpha   90.00
_cell.angle_beta   90.00
_cell.angle_gamma   90.00
#
_symmetry.space_group_name_H-M   'P 1'
#
loop_
_entity.id
_entity.type
_entity.pdbx_description
1 polymer ?
#
loop_
_entity_poly.entity_id
_entity_poly.type
_entity_poly.pdbx_seq_one_letter_code
_entity_poly.pdbx_strand_id
1 'polypeptide(L)'
;MKKIFIVSLAAIFALTGCLKDETFKGPSTIDKVAFTPAAPTSDDAVTVTANVGGLQAVKTATLTYNGTETAMTGSGKTYTGTIPAMEDGSEVEFTVTVVNEAGFKTVSDKFSYKVGDPATDWSTLKFNEVSGSGSDEEKFIELYNTGDYKIKLTGVTINKDEELTWTGIDGQVIAPKSVFVIMGSKTTKEDTDITKGFKSGLSAKKSVRLDLYNPAGELIDFFQRGEKGESGWGASIANWGGSWSRIPDGTGKWKATETKTPGAVNATEGADDELLKND
;
A
#
# COMPACT_ATOMS: atom_id res chain seq x y z
N MET A 1 -24.40 -68.14 -88.21
CA MET A 1 -22.98 -68.17 -87.79
C MET A 1 -22.48 -66.72 -87.86
N LYS A 2 -22.45 -65.98 -86.73
CA LYS A 2 -21.26 -65.66 -85.90
C LYS A 2 -20.11 -65.10 -86.77
N LYS A 3 -19.56 -63.90 -86.56
CA LYS A 3 -19.22 -63.21 -85.30
C LYS A 3 -19.18 -61.68 -85.46
N ILE A 4 -19.64 -60.96 -84.42
CA ILE A 4 -19.53 -59.51 -84.23
C ILE A 4 -18.25 -59.22 -83.42
N PHE A 5 -17.49 -58.20 -83.83
CA PHE A 5 -16.33 -57.65 -83.13
C PHE A 5 -16.78 -56.79 -81.93
N ILE A 6 -16.19 -57.00 -80.75
CA ILE A 6 -16.28 -56.09 -79.61
C ILE A 6 -14.86 -55.77 -79.16
N VAL A 7 -14.51 -54.47 -79.23
CA VAL A 7 -13.29 -53.89 -78.68
C VAL A 7 -13.59 -53.51 -77.23
N SER A 8 -12.86 -54.10 -76.28
CA SER A 8 -12.95 -53.75 -74.86
C SER A 8 -11.88 -52.70 -74.51
N LEU A 9 -12.33 -51.50 -74.14
CA LEU A 9 -11.52 -50.45 -73.52
C LEU A 9 -11.64 -50.60 -72.00
N ALA A 10 -10.60 -51.09 -71.33
CA ALA A 10 -10.53 -51.13 -69.87
C ALA A 10 -9.84 -49.86 -69.36
N ALA A 11 -10.61 -48.93 -68.80
CA ALA A 11 -10.12 -47.76 -68.10
C ALA A 11 -9.70 -48.17 -66.67
N ILE A 12 -8.41 -47.98 -66.34
CA ILE A 12 -7.87 -48.15 -65.00
C ILE A 12 -8.20 -46.88 -64.20
N PHE A 13 -9.11 -46.98 -63.23
CA PHE A 13 -9.33 -45.95 -62.22
C PHE A 13 -8.31 -46.13 -61.09
N ALA A 14 -7.29 -45.27 -61.05
CA ALA A 14 -6.48 -45.06 -59.87
C ALA A 14 -7.11 -43.93 -59.04
N LEU A 15 -7.86 -44.28 -58.01
CA LEU A 15 -8.31 -43.33 -56.98
C LEU A 15 -7.32 -43.38 -55.81
N THR A 16 -6.28 -42.56 -55.85
CA THR A 16 -5.50 -42.19 -54.65
C THR A 16 -6.25 -41.11 -53.88
N GLY A 17 -7.29 -41.51 -53.17
CA GLY A 17 -7.95 -40.67 -52.17
C GLY A 17 -7.24 -40.82 -50.82
N CYS A 18 -6.08 -40.19 -50.64
CA CYS A 18 -5.62 -39.88 -49.29
C CYS A 18 -6.51 -38.74 -48.78
N LEU A 19 -7.57 -39.07 -48.03
CA LEU A 19 -8.19 -38.09 -47.13
C LEU A 19 -7.07 -37.60 -46.23
N LYS A 20 -6.62 -36.37 -46.45
CA LYS A 20 -5.67 -35.70 -45.57
C LYS A 20 -6.44 -35.49 -44.26
N ASP A 21 -6.14 -36.30 -43.26
CA ASP A 21 -6.75 -36.18 -41.95
C ASP A 21 -6.37 -34.80 -41.41
N GLU A 22 -7.29 -33.84 -41.47
CA GLU A 22 -7.04 -32.54 -40.88
C GLU A 22 -6.97 -32.75 -39.37
N THR A 23 -5.83 -32.43 -38.78
CA THR A 23 -5.67 -32.42 -37.31
C THR A 23 -6.82 -31.65 -36.69
N PHE A 24 -7.51 -32.29 -35.73
CA PHE A 24 -8.66 -31.73 -35.04
C PHE A 24 -8.37 -30.31 -34.52
N LYS A 25 -9.15 -29.33 -35.02
CA LYS A 25 -9.07 -27.93 -34.61
C LYS A 25 -10.20 -27.65 -33.62
N GLY A 26 -9.90 -27.73 -32.33
CA GLY A 26 -10.83 -27.43 -31.24
C GLY A 26 -10.39 -26.23 -30.39
N PRO A 27 -11.23 -25.78 -29.45
CA PRO A 27 -10.84 -24.81 -28.44
C PRO A 27 -9.71 -25.33 -27.56
N SER A 28 -8.93 -24.42 -26.98
CA SER A 28 -7.99 -24.75 -25.90
C SER A 28 -8.75 -25.09 -24.61
N THR A 29 -8.11 -25.80 -23.68
CA THR A 29 -8.63 -25.96 -22.31
C THR A 29 -7.86 -25.04 -21.37
N ILE A 30 -8.50 -24.62 -20.27
CA ILE A 30 -7.82 -23.94 -19.17
C ILE A 30 -7.92 -24.90 -17.98
N ASP A 31 -6.84 -25.65 -17.76
CA ASP A 31 -6.81 -26.79 -16.84
C ASP A 31 -6.70 -26.35 -15.38
N LYS A 32 -6.04 -25.21 -15.15
CA LYS A 32 -5.87 -24.62 -13.80
C LYS A 32 -5.64 -23.13 -13.91
N VAL A 33 -6.27 -22.38 -13.00
CA VAL A 33 -5.92 -20.99 -12.70
C VAL A 33 -5.54 -20.89 -11.23
N ALA A 34 -4.44 -20.20 -10.94
CA ALA A 34 -3.98 -19.92 -9.59
C ALA A 34 -3.52 -18.45 -9.52
N PHE A 35 -3.53 -17.88 -8.32
CA PHE A 35 -3.02 -16.53 -8.09
C PHE A 35 -2.16 -16.49 -6.83
N THR A 36 -1.22 -15.55 -6.77
CA THR A 36 -0.30 -15.37 -5.64
C THR A 36 0.00 -13.88 -5.47
N PRO A 37 -0.03 -13.34 -4.23
CA PRO A 37 -0.33 -14.01 -2.96
C PRO A 37 -1.79 -14.47 -2.82
N ALA A 38 -2.05 -15.43 -1.93
CA ALA A 38 -3.40 -15.94 -1.67
C ALA A 38 -4.25 -14.98 -0.81
N ALA A 39 -3.59 -14.13 -0.02
CA ALA A 39 -4.20 -13.04 0.76
C ALA A 39 -3.43 -11.75 0.46
N PRO A 40 -3.73 -11.06 -0.64
CA PRO A 40 -3.04 -9.83 -1.02
C PRO A 40 -3.35 -8.67 -0.08
N THR A 41 -2.32 -7.91 0.27
CA THR A 41 -2.42 -6.59 0.92
C THR A 41 -2.48 -5.48 -0.13
N SER A 42 -2.70 -4.24 0.31
CA SER A 42 -2.73 -3.08 -0.59
C SER A 42 -1.39 -2.70 -1.20
N ASP A 43 -0.30 -3.38 -0.81
CA ASP A 43 1.02 -3.26 -1.42
C ASP A 43 1.33 -4.40 -2.41
N ASP A 44 0.52 -5.45 -2.45
CA ASP A 44 0.79 -6.65 -3.21
C ASP A 44 0.20 -6.58 -4.62
N ALA A 45 1.06 -6.62 -5.64
CA ALA A 45 0.63 -7.01 -6.97
C ALA A 45 0.33 -8.52 -7.00
N VAL A 46 -0.76 -8.91 -7.66
CA VAL A 46 -1.19 -10.31 -7.73
C VAL A 46 -0.80 -10.92 -9.07
N THR A 47 0.00 -11.98 -9.02
CA THR A 47 0.35 -12.76 -10.20
C THR A 47 -0.68 -13.86 -10.41
N VAL A 48 -1.37 -13.84 -11.55
CA VAL A 48 -2.30 -14.87 -12.00
C VAL A 48 -1.59 -15.79 -12.98
N THR A 49 -1.63 -17.10 -12.72
CA THR A 49 -1.06 -18.15 -13.57
C THR A 49 -2.16 -19.03 -14.12
N ALA A 50 -2.19 -19.22 -15.44
CA ALA A 50 -3.09 -20.13 -16.12
C ALA A 50 -2.30 -21.25 -16.82
N ASN A 51 -2.72 -22.49 -16.59
CA ASN A 51 -2.26 -23.65 -17.35
C ASN A 51 -3.26 -23.97 -18.46
N VAL A 52 -2.76 -23.93 -19.69
CA VAL A 52 -3.54 -24.05 -20.92
C VAL A 52 -3.20 -25.36 -21.61
N GLY A 53 -4.23 -26.14 -21.89
CA GLY A 53 -4.16 -27.37 -22.68
C GLY A 53 -4.73 -27.19 -24.09
N GLY A 54 -4.77 -28.29 -24.84
CA GLY A 54 -5.23 -28.34 -26.23
C GLY A 54 -4.12 -28.68 -27.23
N LEU A 55 -4.54 -28.96 -28.47
CA LEU A 55 -3.64 -29.35 -29.57
C LEU A 55 -3.16 -28.15 -30.41
N GLN A 56 -3.88 -27.04 -30.36
CA GLN A 56 -3.55 -25.82 -31.08
C GLN A 56 -2.68 -24.91 -30.22
N ALA A 57 -1.66 -24.29 -30.81
CA ALA A 57 -0.86 -23.27 -30.13
C ALA A 57 -1.74 -22.08 -29.71
N VAL A 58 -1.39 -21.48 -28.56
CA VAL A 58 -2.05 -20.29 -28.06
C VAL A 58 -1.60 -19.08 -28.89
N LYS A 59 -2.56 -18.32 -29.41
CA LYS A 59 -2.32 -17.06 -30.11
C LYS A 59 -2.29 -15.89 -29.12
N THR A 60 -3.25 -15.84 -28.20
CA THR A 60 -3.30 -14.83 -27.14
C THR A 60 -3.81 -15.45 -25.85
N ALA A 61 -3.25 -14.99 -24.72
CA ALA A 61 -3.82 -15.20 -23.40
C ALA A 61 -4.00 -13.81 -22.75
N THR A 62 -5.21 -13.54 -22.27
CA THR A 62 -5.60 -12.24 -21.72
C THR A 62 -6.19 -12.45 -20.34
N LEU A 63 -5.70 -11.69 -19.36
CA LEU A 63 -6.26 -11.60 -18.04
C LEU A 63 -7.19 -10.39 -18.01
N THR A 64 -8.45 -10.60 -17.62
CA THR A 64 -9.43 -9.53 -17.46
C THR A 64 -9.80 -9.43 -15.99
N TYR A 65 -9.63 -8.26 -15.37
CA TYR A 65 -9.94 -7.99 -13.97
C TYR A 65 -10.62 -6.62 -13.83
N ASN A 66 -11.72 -6.53 -13.07
CA ASN A 66 -12.48 -5.27 -12.87
C ASN A 66 -12.70 -4.44 -14.16
N GLY A 67 -12.96 -5.12 -15.29
CA GLY A 67 -13.14 -4.48 -16.61
C GLY A 67 -11.86 -4.04 -17.34
N THR A 68 -10.68 -4.20 -16.72
CA THR A 68 -9.37 -3.96 -17.31
C THR A 68 -8.83 -5.25 -17.95
N GLU A 69 -8.24 -5.15 -19.13
CA GLU A 69 -7.56 -6.27 -19.80
C GLU A 69 -6.04 -6.08 -19.79
N THR A 70 -5.31 -7.16 -19.51
CA THR A 70 -3.85 -7.20 -19.62
C THR A 70 -3.41 -8.47 -20.34
N ALA A 71 -2.37 -8.35 -21.16
CA ALA A 71 -1.80 -9.50 -21.85
C ALA A 71 -1.07 -10.39 -20.86
N MET A 72 -1.33 -11.70 -20.92
CA MET A 72 -0.52 -12.68 -20.21
C MET A 72 0.70 -13.06 -21.06
N THR A 73 1.84 -13.24 -20.41
CA THR A 73 3.08 -13.68 -21.04
C THR A 73 3.39 -15.11 -20.63
N GLY A 74 3.96 -15.91 -21.52
CA GLY A 74 4.21 -17.32 -21.26
C GLY A 74 4.62 -18.07 -22.51
N SER A 75 5.09 -19.30 -22.31
CA SER A 75 5.42 -20.21 -23.40
C SER A 75 5.03 -21.64 -23.04
N GLY A 76 4.74 -22.45 -24.06
CA GLY A 76 4.22 -23.80 -23.87
C GLY A 76 2.80 -23.78 -23.30
N LYS A 77 2.63 -24.28 -22.07
CA LYS A 77 1.32 -24.46 -21.43
C LYS A 77 1.04 -23.50 -20.28
N THR A 78 1.98 -22.64 -19.89
CA THR A 78 1.82 -21.80 -18.70
C THR A 78 1.93 -20.33 -19.08
N TYR A 79 0.92 -19.56 -18.69
CA TYR A 79 0.79 -18.14 -18.97
C TYR A 79 0.58 -17.38 -17.67
N THR A 80 1.24 -16.24 -17.52
CA THR A 80 1.18 -15.38 -16.34
C THR A 80 0.78 -13.96 -16.69
N GLY A 81 -0.13 -13.38 -15.91
CA GLY A 81 -0.51 -11.97 -15.96
C GLY A 81 -0.46 -11.38 -14.55
N THR A 82 -0.36 -10.06 -14.44
CA THR A 82 -0.28 -9.37 -13.16
C THR A 82 -1.43 -8.38 -13.02
N ILE A 83 -2.12 -8.45 -11.90
CA ILE A 83 -3.04 -7.41 -11.41
C ILE A 83 -2.20 -6.50 -10.50
N PRO A 84 -2.17 -5.17 -10.71
CA PRO A 84 -1.42 -4.27 -9.84
C PRO A 84 -1.98 -4.31 -8.41
N ALA A 85 -1.22 -3.76 -7.46
CA ALA A 85 -1.71 -3.58 -6.10
C ALA A 85 -3.03 -2.76 -6.11
N MET A 86 -4.00 -3.20 -5.30
CA MET A 86 -5.33 -2.58 -5.23
C MET A 86 -5.55 -2.03 -3.82
N GLU A 87 -6.45 -1.06 -3.68
CA GLU A 87 -6.73 -0.45 -2.38
C GLU A 87 -7.25 -1.47 -1.36
N ASP A 88 -6.95 -1.24 -0.07
CA ASP A 88 -7.44 -2.08 1.02
C ASP A 88 -8.98 -2.16 1.01
N GLY A 89 -9.51 -3.34 1.29
CA GLY A 89 -10.94 -3.63 1.23
C GLY A 89 -11.50 -3.88 -0.16
N SER A 90 -10.73 -3.67 -1.24
CA SER A 90 -11.16 -3.95 -2.62
C SER A 90 -11.55 -5.41 -2.81
N GLU A 91 -12.67 -5.64 -3.48
CA GLU A 91 -13.00 -6.95 -4.06
C GLU A 91 -12.56 -6.97 -5.52
N VAL A 92 -11.69 -7.92 -5.86
CA VAL A 92 -11.19 -8.09 -7.23
C VAL A 92 -11.81 -9.35 -7.82
N GLU A 93 -12.49 -9.18 -8.95
CA GLU A 93 -12.97 -10.29 -9.77
C GLU A 93 -12.15 -10.37 -11.06
N PHE A 94 -11.75 -11.58 -11.47
CA PHE A 94 -10.99 -11.78 -12.70
C PHE A 94 -11.31 -13.09 -13.46
N THR A 95 -10.98 -13.11 -14.74
CA THR A 95 -11.06 -14.26 -15.65
C THR A 95 -9.85 -14.31 -16.59
N VAL A 96 -9.57 -15.48 -17.15
CA VAL A 96 -8.56 -15.66 -18.20
C VAL A 96 -9.23 -16.07 -19.50
N THR A 97 -8.93 -15.34 -20.58
CA THR A 97 -9.36 -15.65 -21.94
C THR A 97 -8.18 -16.14 -22.77
N VAL A 98 -8.32 -17.30 -23.41
CA VAL A 98 -7.35 -17.85 -24.36
C VAL A 98 -7.96 -17.88 -25.74
N VAL A 99 -7.23 -17.38 -26.74
CA VAL A 99 -7.54 -17.58 -28.16
C VAL A 99 -6.40 -18.38 -28.78
N ASN A 100 -6.70 -19.47 -29.47
CA ASN A 100 -5.70 -20.28 -30.16
C ASN A 100 -5.47 -19.82 -31.61
N GLU A 101 -4.46 -20.36 -32.29
CA GLU A 101 -4.14 -19.99 -33.68
C GLU A 101 -5.27 -20.26 -34.67
N ALA A 102 -6.17 -21.21 -34.36
CA ALA A 102 -7.37 -21.48 -35.16
C ALA A 102 -8.52 -20.50 -34.86
N GLY A 103 -8.34 -19.55 -33.94
CA GLY A 103 -9.32 -18.50 -33.61
C GLY A 103 -10.38 -18.91 -32.60
N PHE A 104 -10.30 -20.11 -32.02
CA PHE A 104 -11.24 -20.53 -30.98
C PHE A 104 -10.93 -19.84 -29.66
N LYS A 105 -11.99 -19.36 -28.99
CA LYS A 105 -11.93 -18.68 -27.69
C LYS A 105 -12.38 -19.61 -26.57
N THR A 106 -11.62 -19.63 -25.48
CA THR A 106 -11.95 -20.28 -24.21
C THR A 106 -11.84 -19.25 -23.09
N VAL A 107 -12.79 -19.24 -22.16
CA VAL A 107 -12.77 -18.38 -20.97
C VAL A 107 -12.79 -19.27 -19.74
N SER A 108 -11.99 -18.93 -18.73
CA SER A 108 -11.99 -19.64 -17.45
C SER A 108 -13.28 -19.39 -16.66
N ASP A 109 -13.45 -20.12 -15.56
CA ASP A 109 -14.35 -19.69 -14.50
C ASP A 109 -13.95 -18.30 -13.96
N LYS A 110 -14.88 -17.67 -13.24
CA LYS A 110 -14.61 -16.41 -12.54
C LYS A 110 -13.94 -16.71 -11.20
N PHE A 111 -12.87 -15.99 -10.91
CA PHE A 111 -12.16 -16.02 -9.64
C PHE A 111 -12.31 -14.68 -8.92
N SER A 112 -12.26 -14.70 -7.60
CA SER A 112 -12.23 -13.47 -6.81
C SER A 112 -11.32 -13.60 -5.58
N TYR A 113 -10.82 -12.45 -5.15
CA TYR A 113 -10.16 -12.28 -3.85
C TYR A 113 -10.49 -10.91 -3.27
N LYS A 114 -10.34 -10.79 -1.96
CA LYS A 114 -10.44 -9.51 -1.24
C LYS A 114 -9.06 -9.06 -0.82
N VAL A 115 -8.74 -7.79 -1.06
CA VAL A 115 -7.53 -7.16 -0.54
C VAL A 115 -7.75 -6.78 0.92
N GLY A 116 -6.77 -7.12 1.76
CA GLY A 116 -6.85 -6.88 3.20
C GLY A 116 -5.49 -6.56 3.79
N ASP A 117 -5.30 -5.32 4.22
CA ASP A 117 -4.17 -4.97 5.09
C ASP A 117 -4.38 -5.58 6.49
N PRO A 118 -3.30 -5.94 7.20
CA PRO A 118 -3.41 -6.27 8.61
C PRO A 118 -3.93 -5.07 9.39
N ALA A 119 -4.73 -5.33 10.43
CA ALA A 119 -5.20 -4.27 11.31
C ALA A 119 -4.00 -3.54 11.95
N THR A 120 -4.03 -2.20 11.91
CA THR A 120 -2.97 -1.38 12.50
C THR A 120 -2.95 -1.53 14.01
N ASP A 121 -1.81 -1.96 14.57
CA ASP A 121 -1.56 -1.86 16.00
C ASP A 121 -1.16 -0.42 16.35
N TRP A 122 -2.15 0.38 16.74
CA TRP A 122 -1.95 1.79 17.06
C TRP A 122 -1.05 2.02 18.28
N SER A 123 -0.80 1.01 19.11
CA SER A 123 0.15 1.13 20.24
C SER A 123 1.59 1.33 19.76
N THR A 124 1.87 1.00 18.50
CA THR A 124 3.20 1.14 17.90
C THR A 124 3.49 2.53 17.33
N LEU A 125 2.48 3.39 17.17
CA LEU A 125 2.65 4.77 16.73
C LEU A 125 2.92 5.67 17.94
N LYS A 126 4.07 6.34 17.94
CA LYS A 126 4.53 7.15 19.07
C LYS A 126 4.98 8.52 18.61
N PHE A 127 4.84 9.54 19.47
CA PHE A 127 5.65 10.75 19.32
C PHE A 127 7.12 10.39 19.53
N ASN A 128 8.02 11.00 18.76
CA ASN A 128 9.45 10.68 18.79
C ASN A 128 10.33 11.88 19.08
N GLU A 129 10.02 13.02 18.45
CA GLU A 129 10.77 14.26 18.63
C GLU A 129 9.83 15.46 18.49
N VAL A 130 10.02 16.47 19.35
CA VAL A 130 9.23 17.70 19.35
C VAL A 130 10.16 18.90 19.47
N SER A 131 10.04 19.86 18.55
CA SER A 131 10.82 21.10 18.56
C SER A 131 9.90 22.31 18.47
N GLY A 132 9.88 23.12 19.54
CA GLY A 132 9.16 24.41 19.59
C GLY A 132 10.07 25.64 19.41
N SER A 133 11.32 25.45 19.00
CA SER A 133 12.34 26.49 18.89
C SER A 133 12.64 26.81 17.41
N GLY A 134 13.02 28.05 17.12
CA GLY A 134 13.25 28.53 15.73
C GLY A 134 12.06 29.30 15.14
N SER A 135 12.12 29.58 13.83
CA SER A 135 10.98 30.06 13.04
C SER A 135 9.89 29.00 12.96
N ASP A 136 8.69 29.35 12.50
CA ASP A 136 7.57 28.39 12.51
C ASP A 136 7.85 27.17 11.61
N GLU A 137 8.56 27.36 10.51
CA GLU A 137 8.99 26.33 9.56
C GLU A 137 10.11 25.42 10.09
N GLU A 138 10.80 25.82 11.17
CA GLU A 138 11.84 25.03 11.84
C GLU A 138 11.28 24.20 13.00
N LYS A 139 10.04 24.47 13.39
CA LYS A 139 9.34 23.70 14.42
C LYS A 139 8.77 22.45 13.80
N PHE A 140 8.69 21.39 14.60
CA PHE A 140 8.14 20.13 14.13
C PHE A 140 7.64 19.27 15.28
N ILE A 141 6.75 18.36 14.92
CA ILE A 141 6.35 17.21 15.70
C ILE A 141 6.68 15.99 14.86
N GLU A 142 7.38 15.02 15.43
CA GLU A 142 7.76 13.80 14.74
C GLU A 142 7.04 12.59 15.35
N LEU A 143 6.50 11.76 14.47
CA LEU A 143 5.94 10.45 14.81
C LEU A 143 6.93 9.35 14.43
N TYR A 144 6.95 8.26 15.18
CA TYR A 144 7.74 7.07 14.90
C TYR A 144 6.86 5.82 14.95
N ASN A 145 7.09 4.94 13.97
CA ASN A 145 6.50 3.62 13.93
C ASN A 145 7.44 2.60 14.56
N THR A 146 7.14 2.22 15.81
CA THR A 146 7.89 1.18 16.53
C THR A 146 7.56 -0.24 16.04
N GLY A 147 6.55 -0.42 15.20
CA GLY A 147 6.07 -1.70 14.71
C GLY A 147 6.85 -2.24 13.52
N ASP A 148 6.40 -3.39 13.03
CA ASP A 148 7.00 -4.10 11.88
C ASP A 148 6.16 -3.98 10.60
N TYR A 149 5.01 -3.30 10.68
CA TYR A 149 4.11 -3.05 9.56
C TYR A 149 3.98 -1.56 9.29
N LYS A 150 3.72 -1.21 8.02
CA LYS A 150 3.45 0.17 7.60
C LYS A 150 2.19 0.70 8.29
N ILE A 151 2.25 1.95 8.76
CA ILE A 151 1.09 2.65 9.34
C ILE A 151 0.59 3.69 8.34
N LYS A 152 -0.69 3.60 7.97
CA LYS A 152 -1.40 4.66 7.25
C LYS A 152 -1.88 5.69 8.28
N LEU A 153 -1.56 6.96 8.07
CA LEU A 153 -1.86 8.03 9.03
C LEU A 153 -3.22 8.68 8.81
N THR A 154 -3.95 8.31 7.77
CA THR A 154 -5.27 8.85 7.47
C THR A 154 -6.21 8.76 8.67
N GLY A 155 -6.73 9.89 9.12
CA GLY A 155 -7.63 9.98 10.28
C GLY A 155 -6.95 9.97 11.65
N VAL A 156 -5.63 9.74 11.75
CA VAL A 156 -4.87 9.98 12.99
C VAL A 156 -4.93 11.47 13.29
N THR A 157 -5.13 11.84 14.56
CA THR A 157 -5.20 13.25 14.95
C THR A 157 -4.21 13.60 16.06
N ILE A 158 -3.74 14.85 16.03
CA ILE A 158 -2.98 15.43 17.13
C ILE A 158 -3.74 16.65 17.63
N ASN A 159 -4.02 16.65 18.94
CA ASN A 159 -4.46 17.83 19.63
C ASN A 159 -3.26 18.50 20.30
N LYS A 160 -3.18 19.81 20.20
CA LYS A 160 -2.30 20.63 21.02
C LYS A 160 -3.15 21.41 22.00
N ASP A 161 -2.81 21.31 23.28
CA ASP A 161 -3.46 22.06 24.34
C ASP A 161 -5.00 21.92 24.30
N GLU A 162 -5.48 20.69 24.09
CA GLU A 162 -6.91 20.31 23.97
C GLU A 162 -7.61 20.73 22.66
N GLU A 163 -6.89 21.35 21.71
CA GLU A 163 -7.43 21.75 20.41
C GLU A 163 -6.82 20.93 19.27
N LEU A 164 -7.64 20.47 18.32
CA LEU A 164 -7.17 19.78 17.12
C LEU A 164 -6.21 20.68 16.33
N THR A 165 -4.98 20.20 16.12
CA THR A 165 -3.96 20.94 15.37
C THR A 165 -3.49 20.23 14.09
N TRP A 166 -3.71 18.93 13.97
CA TRP A 166 -3.31 18.14 12.81
C TRP A 166 -4.18 16.89 12.65
N THR A 167 -4.45 16.53 11.39
CA THR A 167 -5.13 15.28 11.01
C THR A 167 -4.35 14.68 9.86
N GLY A 168 -3.99 13.41 9.95
CA GLY A 168 -3.36 12.70 8.84
C GLY A 168 -4.34 12.49 7.69
N ILE A 169 -3.83 12.60 6.47
CA ILE A 169 -4.62 12.47 5.23
C ILE A 169 -4.27 11.17 4.48
N ASP A 170 -5.01 10.90 3.41
CA ASP A 170 -4.70 9.78 2.52
C ASP A 170 -3.30 9.92 1.89
N GLY A 171 -2.65 8.78 1.66
CA GLY A 171 -1.28 8.70 1.14
C GLY A 171 -0.17 8.99 2.15
N GLN A 172 -0.45 9.53 3.33
CA GLN A 172 0.55 9.69 4.39
C GLN A 172 0.78 8.37 5.12
N VAL A 173 2.01 7.88 5.06
CA VAL A 173 2.39 6.58 5.61
C VAL A 173 3.71 6.66 6.38
N ILE A 174 3.86 5.80 7.39
CA ILE A 174 5.12 5.55 8.08
C ILE A 174 5.53 4.10 7.85
N ALA A 175 6.66 3.89 7.20
CA ALA A 175 7.25 2.56 7.07
C ALA A 175 7.65 1.99 8.46
N PRO A 176 7.81 0.66 8.60
CA PRO A 176 8.34 0.07 9.82
C PRO A 176 9.65 0.73 10.28
N LYS A 177 9.81 0.93 11.59
CA LYS A 177 11.01 1.54 12.21
C LYS A 177 11.44 2.86 11.56
N SER A 178 10.49 3.64 11.08
CA SER A 178 10.73 4.91 10.39
C SER A 178 9.95 6.04 11.04
N VAL A 179 10.30 7.28 10.69
CA VAL A 179 9.71 8.50 11.22
C VAL A 179 8.82 9.20 10.18
N PHE A 180 7.91 10.05 10.66
CA PHE A 180 7.14 10.99 9.85
C PHE A 180 7.14 12.36 10.53
N VAL A 181 7.58 13.38 9.79
CA VAL A 181 7.76 14.73 10.33
C VAL A 181 6.59 15.61 9.92
N ILE A 182 5.98 16.24 10.92
CA ILE A 182 4.94 17.25 10.76
C ILE A 182 5.58 18.60 11.06
N MET A 183 5.96 19.31 9.99
CA MET A 183 6.56 20.64 10.11
C MET A 183 5.53 21.67 10.60
N GLY A 184 6.00 22.71 11.27
CA GLY A 184 5.20 23.88 11.60
C GLY A 184 4.92 24.68 10.33
N SER A 185 3.72 25.25 10.26
CA SER A 185 3.31 26.06 9.12
C SER A 185 3.36 27.55 9.46
N LYS A 186 3.76 28.40 8.50
CA LYS A 186 3.64 29.88 8.60
C LYS A 186 2.19 30.37 8.66
N THR A 187 1.24 29.46 8.50
CA THR A 187 -0.13 29.79 8.24
C THR A 187 -0.80 30.30 9.51
N THR A 188 -1.77 31.20 9.35
CA THR A 188 -2.53 31.71 10.49
C THR A 188 -3.39 30.59 11.10
N LYS A 189 -3.89 30.80 12.32
CA LYS A 189 -4.86 29.89 12.95
C LYS A 189 -6.12 29.64 12.09
N GLU A 190 -6.38 30.48 11.09
CA GLU A 190 -7.54 30.38 10.18
C GLU A 190 -7.25 29.56 8.91
N ASP A 191 -5.99 29.19 8.62
CA ASP A 191 -5.69 28.33 7.47
C ASP A 191 -6.17 26.90 7.76
N THR A 192 -7.08 26.43 6.91
CA THR A 192 -7.71 25.13 7.04
C THR A 192 -6.89 24.01 6.38
N ASP A 193 -5.83 24.35 5.64
CA ASP A 193 -5.00 23.41 4.90
C ASP A 193 -4.02 22.65 5.80
N ILE A 194 -4.50 21.53 6.34
CA ILE A 194 -3.71 20.58 7.16
C ILE A 194 -2.53 19.96 6.41
N THR A 195 -2.48 20.05 5.07
CA THR A 195 -1.40 19.47 4.27
C THR A 195 -0.08 20.25 4.41
N LYS A 196 -0.16 21.49 4.91
CA LYS A 196 0.99 22.38 5.12
C LYS A 196 1.68 22.22 6.48
N GLY A 197 1.24 21.29 7.33
CA GLY A 197 1.80 21.08 8.67
C GLY A 197 0.80 21.32 9.81
N PHE A 198 1.31 21.43 11.05
CA PHE A 198 0.46 21.74 12.20
C PHE A 198 0.19 23.25 12.30
N LYS A 199 -1.06 23.59 12.66
CA LYS A 199 -1.62 24.95 12.53
C LYS A 199 -1.39 25.89 13.72
N SER A 200 -0.96 25.34 14.85
CA SER A 200 -0.89 26.07 16.12
C SER A 200 0.56 26.43 16.46
N GLY A 201 0.79 27.62 17.02
CA GLY A 201 2.12 28.01 17.45
C GLY A 201 2.65 27.04 18.53
N LEU A 202 3.71 26.31 18.21
CA LEU A 202 4.49 25.52 19.17
C LEU A 202 5.61 26.41 19.72
N SER A 203 5.79 26.45 21.04
CA SER A 203 6.77 27.35 21.66
C SER A 203 7.59 26.60 22.69
N ALA A 204 8.91 26.71 22.57
CA ALA A 204 9.83 26.14 23.56
C ALA A 204 9.87 26.91 24.89
N LYS A 205 9.12 28.01 25.01
CA LYS A 205 9.05 28.88 26.19
C LYS A 205 7.75 28.72 26.97
N LYS A 206 6.86 27.84 26.52
CA LYS A 206 5.50 27.71 27.04
C LYS A 206 5.20 26.27 27.45
N SER A 207 4.38 26.08 28.48
CA SER A 207 3.85 24.76 28.78
C SER A 207 2.98 24.28 27.62
N VAL A 208 3.06 22.99 27.33
CA VAL A 208 2.40 22.39 26.17
C VAL A 208 2.00 20.95 26.46
N ARG A 209 0.85 20.58 25.91
CA ARG A 209 0.37 19.20 25.81
C ARG A 209 0.11 18.85 24.35
N LEU A 210 0.65 17.73 23.91
CA LEU A 210 0.30 17.11 22.64
C LEU A 210 -0.31 15.74 22.92
N ASP A 211 -1.50 15.50 22.39
CA ASP A 211 -2.21 14.23 22.53
C ASP A 211 -2.38 13.61 21.13
N LEU A 212 -1.94 12.36 20.97
CA LEU A 212 -2.04 11.60 19.74
C LEU A 212 -3.21 10.63 19.82
N TYR A 213 -4.14 10.73 18.88
CA TYR A 213 -5.30 9.85 18.80
C TYR A 213 -5.28 9.01 17.53
N ASN A 214 -5.72 7.76 17.66
CA ASN A 214 -5.99 6.92 16.50
C ASN A 214 -7.29 7.35 15.78
N PRO A 215 -7.59 6.80 14.58
CA PRO A 215 -8.81 7.15 13.84
C PRO A 215 -10.13 6.81 14.55
N ALA A 216 -10.11 5.94 15.56
CA ALA A 216 -11.27 5.62 16.39
C ALA A 216 -11.49 6.65 17.52
N GLY A 217 -10.59 7.64 17.68
CA GLY A 217 -10.65 8.66 18.72
C GLY A 217 -10.05 8.22 20.07
N GLU A 218 -9.30 7.11 20.10
CA GLU A 218 -8.63 6.63 21.31
C GLU A 218 -7.27 7.31 21.45
N LEU A 219 -6.95 7.79 22.65
CA LEU A 219 -5.63 8.36 22.97
C LEU A 219 -4.59 7.24 23.00
N ILE A 220 -3.52 7.37 22.21
CA ILE A 220 -2.49 6.32 22.05
C ILE A 220 -1.08 6.74 22.50
N ASP A 221 -0.79 8.04 22.52
CA ASP A 221 0.46 8.58 23.07
C ASP A 221 0.30 10.07 23.42
N PHE A 222 1.25 10.60 24.20
CA PHE A 222 1.31 12.03 24.47
C PHE A 222 2.74 12.56 24.62
N PHE A 223 2.86 13.86 24.46
CA PHE A 223 4.01 14.65 24.90
C PHE A 223 3.52 15.78 25.82
N GLN A 224 4.20 15.99 26.94
CA GLN A 224 3.89 17.09 27.82
C GLN A 224 5.15 17.70 28.41
N ARG A 225 5.19 19.03 28.39
CA ARG A 225 6.19 19.82 29.09
C ARG A 225 5.54 20.94 29.90
N GLY A 226 5.81 20.96 31.19
CA GLY A 226 5.17 21.83 32.16
C GLY A 226 3.77 21.37 32.53
N GLU A 227 3.06 22.24 33.26
CA GLU A 227 1.72 21.96 33.77
C GLU A 227 0.66 22.84 33.09
N LYS A 228 -0.59 22.38 33.11
CA LYS A 228 -1.75 23.21 32.83
C LYS A 228 -1.97 24.16 34.00
N GLY A 229 -1.94 25.47 33.73
CA GLY A 229 -2.25 26.48 34.75
C GLY A 229 -3.75 26.70 34.89
N GLU A 230 -4.14 27.59 35.82
CA GLU A 230 -5.55 27.97 36.02
C GLU A 230 -6.19 28.57 34.76
N SER A 231 -5.41 29.31 33.96
CA SER A 231 -5.84 29.90 32.69
C SER A 231 -5.66 28.95 31.49
N GLY A 232 -5.32 27.68 31.72
CA GLY A 232 -5.06 26.68 30.69
C GLY A 232 -3.56 26.46 30.40
N TRP A 233 -3.30 25.87 29.23
CA TRP A 233 -1.95 25.62 28.72
C TRP A 233 -1.30 26.92 28.20
N GLY A 234 0.01 26.91 27.96
CA GLY A 234 0.75 28.07 27.46
C GLY A 234 1.35 28.98 28.54
N ALA A 235 1.51 28.46 29.77
CA ALA A 235 2.19 29.17 30.86
C ALA A 235 3.66 29.40 30.50
N SER A 236 4.22 30.55 30.85
CA SER A 236 5.64 30.83 30.58
C SER A 236 6.53 29.91 31.43
N ILE A 237 7.48 29.23 30.78
CA ILE A 237 8.45 28.32 31.39
C ILE A 237 9.85 28.55 30.79
N ALA A 238 10.86 27.89 31.36
CA ALA A 238 12.24 28.00 30.88
C ALA A 238 12.36 27.65 29.39
N ASN A 239 13.07 28.51 28.64
CA ASN A 239 13.31 28.32 27.22
C ASN A 239 14.28 27.15 26.98
N TRP A 240 14.04 26.39 25.91
CA TRP A 240 14.99 25.41 25.38
C TRP A 240 15.25 25.67 23.90
N GLY A 241 16.53 25.65 23.49
CA GLY A 241 16.93 25.96 22.12
C GLY A 241 16.92 24.77 21.16
N GLY A 242 17.00 23.55 21.68
CA GLY A 242 16.98 22.31 20.90
C GLY A 242 15.57 21.73 20.77
N SER A 243 15.49 20.40 20.82
CA SER A 243 14.27 19.61 20.81
C SER A 243 14.12 18.78 22.08
N TRP A 244 12.99 18.13 22.21
CA TRP A 244 12.79 17.02 23.14
C TRP A 244 12.64 15.76 22.30
N SER A 245 13.44 14.74 22.62
CA SER A 245 13.52 13.48 21.88
C SER A 245 13.27 12.29 22.80
N ARG A 246 12.63 11.23 22.32
CA ARG A 246 12.63 9.94 23.00
C ARG A 246 13.98 9.27 22.82
N ILE A 247 14.59 8.81 23.92
CA ILE A 247 15.87 8.10 23.89
C ILE A 247 15.75 6.78 24.64
N PRO A 248 15.77 5.61 23.96
CA PRO A 248 15.83 5.43 22.50
C PRO A 248 14.52 5.79 21.76
N ASP A 249 14.56 5.88 20.43
CA ASP A 249 13.42 6.23 19.58
C ASP A 249 12.15 5.41 19.90
N GLY A 250 11.01 6.12 19.97
CA GLY A 250 9.66 5.59 20.20
C GLY A 250 9.41 4.92 21.55
N THR A 251 10.43 4.47 22.27
CA THR A 251 10.30 3.61 23.45
C THR A 251 10.94 4.20 24.70
N GLY A 252 11.84 5.15 24.51
CA GLY A 252 12.56 5.85 25.55
C GLY A 252 11.76 6.92 26.26
N LYS A 253 12.35 7.37 27.37
CA LYS A 253 11.94 8.59 28.05
C LYS A 253 12.30 9.80 27.18
N TRP A 254 11.50 10.84 27.30
CA TRP A 254 11.80 12.16 26.77
C TRP A 254 13.03 12.75 27.44
N LYS A 255 13.93 13.29 26.62
CA LYS A 255 15.15 14.00 27.01
C LYS A 255 15.25 15.30 26.23
N ALA A 256 15.83 16.32 26.84
CA ALA A 256 16.19 17.54 26.14
C ALA A 256 17.49 17.32 25.35
N THR A 257 17.43 17.51 24.04
CA THR A 257 18.54 17.29 23.10
C THR A 257 18.91 18.62 22.43
N GLU A 258 20.21 18.89 22.28
CA GLU A 258 20.69 20.13 21.64
C GLU A 258 20.50 20.09 20.13
N THR A 259 20.69 18.91 19.53
CA THR A 259 20.57 18.68 18.09
C THR A 259 19.14 18.26 17.76
N LYS A 260 18.53 18.97 16.81
CA LYS A 260 17.24 18.61 16.22
C LYS A 260 17.45 17.62 15.09
N THR A 261 16.64 16.57 15.02
CA THR A 261 16.80 15.46 14.06
C THR A 261 15.55 15.16 13.23
N PRO A 262 14.87 16.15 12.64
CA PRO A 262 13.65 15.89 11.88
C PRO A 262 13.92 14.93 10.72
N GLY A 263 13.26 13.77 10.72
CA GLY A 263 13.37 12.77 9.67
C GLY A 263 14.56 11.82 9.84
N ALA A 264 15.24 11.87 10.98
CA ALA A 264 16.42 11.08 11.29
C ALA A 264 16.31 10.43 12.68
N VAL A 265 17.22 9.50 12.97
CA VAL A 265 17.34 8.88 14.30
C VAL A 265 17.70 9.96 15.32
N ASN A 266 17.07 9.94 16.50
CA ASN A 266 17.40 10.90 17.55
C ASN A 266 18.82 10.73 18.07
N ALA A 267 19.30 11.72 18.82
CA ALA A 267 20.49 11.59 19.63
C ALA A 267 20.39 10.39 20.59
N THR A 268 21.53 9.74 20.85
CA THR A 268 21.62 8.62 21.80
C THR A 268 21.73 9.06 23.26
N GLU A 269 21.92 10.35 23.50
CA GLU A 269 22.05 10.97 24.82
C GLU A 269 21.32 12.32 24.85
N GLY A 270 20.89 12.73 26.04
CA GLY A 270 20.22 14.01 26.27
C GLY A 270 20.08 14.30 27.77
N ALA A 271 19.81 15.57 28.09
CA ALA A 271 19.65 16.01 29.46
C ALA A 271 18.24 15.70 30.00
N ASP A 272 18.12 15.54 31.30
CA ASP A 272 16.81 15.59 31.96
C ASP A 272 16.27 17.02 31.92
N ASP A 273 14.98 17.15 31.60
CA ASP A 273 14.23 18.38 31.75
C ASP A 273 13.11 18.09 32.75
N GLU A 274 13.20 18.68 33.94
CA GLU A 274 12.29 18.42 35.06
C GLU A 274 10.83 18.80 34.75
N LEU A 275 10.60 19.57 33.69
CA LEU A 275 9.26 19.93 33.23
C LEU A 275 8.65 18.86 32.32
N LEU A 276 9.43 17.92 31.77
CA LEU A 276 8.89 16.83 30.97
C LEU A 276 8.10 15.86 31.82
N LYS A 277 6.95 15.44 31.31
CA LYS A 277 6.26 14.27 31.83
C LYS A 277 6.71 13.03 31.07
N ASN A 278 7.27 12.11 31.82
CA ASN A 278 7.55 10.76 31.39
C ASN A 278 6.59 9.85 32.15
N ASP A 279 5.83 9.03 31.43
CA ASP A 279 5.13 7.90 32.03
C ASP A 279 6.12 6.86 32.59
#